data_AF-A0A3G6ZKX4-F1
#
_entry.id   AF-A0A3G6ZKX4-F1
#
_cell.length_a   1.000
_cell.length_b   1.000
_cell.length_c   1.000
_cell.angle_alpha   90.00
_cell.angle_beta   90.00
_cell.angle_gamma   90.00
#
_symmetry.space_group_name_H-M   'P 1'
#
loop_
_entity.id
_entity.type
_entity.pdbx_description
1 polymer ?
#
loop_
_entity_poly.entity_id
_entity_poly.type
_entity_poly.pdbx_seq_one_letter_code
_entity_poly.pdbx_strand_id
1 'polypeptide(L)'
;MTIRATPTATRSLSPSAWLWCASLVLASAFQLFRGAYVDAGIFAAAAIGLVAAERTGFDGSQSGSITPVRSRIRVILLCSLVACGVLLALPLTTLVHIGAMSLLAVIAVFAIATRVARRPPRDAPLRRTEIGWAALLVLLCLWEVTAFFLATSGPAAATEHPTISALVTPVVESDVGRVAFTAVWLFAGGTLLLRRSRSD
;
A
#
# COMPACT_ATOMS: atom_id res chain seq x y z
N MET A 1 20.17 -39.00 -24.39
CA MET A 1 19.37 -37.77 -24.52
C MET A 1 19.30 -37.12 -23.14
N THR A 2 20.23 -36.24 -22.82
CA THR A 2 20.40 -35.65 -21.47
C THR A 2 19.76 -34.27 -21.45
N ILE A 3 18.68 -34.12 -20.69
CA ILE A 3 18.00 -32.83 -20.46
C ILE A 3 18.94 -31.95 -19.66
N ARG A 4 19.51 -30.92 -20.28
CA ARG A 4 20.26 -29.87 -19.59
C ARG A 4 19.26 -29.03 -18.83
N ALA A 5 19.15 -29.21 -17.51
CA ALA A 5 18.41 -28.30 -16.66
C ALA A 5 19.08 -26.93 -16.74
N THR A 6 18.43 -25.98 -17.39
CA THR A 6 18.85 -24.57 -17.39
C THR A 6 18.81 -24.09 -15.95
N PRO A 7 19.93 -23.66 -15.35
CA PRO A 7 19.91 -23.13 -14.00
C PRO A 7 18.98 -21.92 -13.99
N THR A 8 17.94 -21.98 -13.17
CA THR A 8 17.03 -20.87 -12.94
C THR A 8 17.84 -19.79 -12.23
N ALA A 9 18.44 -18.88 -13.00
CA ALA A 9 19.17 -17.76 -12.45
C ALA A 9 18.21 -16.98 -11.55
N THR A 10 18.44 -17.05 -10.24
CA THR A 10 17.71 -16.29 -9.25
C THR A 10 18.01 -14.81 -9.51
N ARG A 11 17.08 -14.11 -10.16
CA ARG A 11 17.18 -12.65 -10.31
C ARG A 11 17.32 -12.04 -8.92
N SER A 12 18.37 -11.27 -8.72
CA SER A 12 18.56 -10.49 -7.49
C SER A 12 17.46 -9.43 -7.40
N LEU A 13 16.96 -9.21 -6.19
CA LEU A 13 15.98 -8.15 -5.94
C LEU A 13 16.63 -6.79 -6.23
N SER A 14 15.87 -5.91 -6.87
CA SER A 14 16.32 -4.52 -7.03
C SER A 14 16.47 -3.83 -5.67
N PRO A 15 17.39 -2.85 -5.53
CA PRO A 15 17.57 -2.14 -4.25
C PRO A 15 16.30 -1.48 -3.72
N SER A 16 15.44 -0.95 -4.61
CA SER A 16 14.14 -0.39 -4.21
C SER A 16 13.18 -1.46 -3.72
N ALA A 17 13.09 -2.62 -4.40
CA ALA A 17 12.27 -3.74 -3.95
C ALA A 17 12.70 -4.25 -2.57
N TRP A 18 14.00 -4.23 -2.28
CA TRP A 18 14.53 -4.62 -0.97
C TRP A 18 14.04 -3.69 0.15
N LEU A 19 14.10 -2.36 -0.07
CA LEU A 19 13.60 -1.37 0.89
C LEU A 19 12.09 -1.47 1.10
N TRP A 20 11.33 -1.67 0.03
CA TRP A 20 9.88 -1.90 0.12
C TRP A 20 9.57 -3.19 0.89
N CYS A 21 10.24 -4.30 0.58
CA CYS A 21 10.08 -5.55 1.33
C CYS A 21 10.43 -5.35 2.81
N ALA A 22 11.54 -4.67 3.10
CA ALA A 22 11.95 -4.37 4.47
C ALA A 22 10.88 -3.57 5.22
N SER A 23 10.31 -2.53 4.61
CA SER A 23 9.22 -1.75 5.22
C SER A 23 7.98 -2.59 5.51
N LEU A 24 7.58 -3.47 4.59
CA LEU A 24 6.40 -4.33 4.74
C LEU A 24 6.61 -5.40 5.81
N VAL A 25 7.80 -5.99 5.87
CA VAL A 25 8.16 -6.97 6.91
C VAL A 25 8.23 -6.30 8.27
N LEU A 26 8.83 -5.10 8.38
CA LEU A 26 8.91 -4.35 9.63
C LEU A 26 7.50 -3.98 10.12
N ALA A 27 6.64 -3.49 9.23
CA ALA A 27 5.25 -3.18 9.53
C ALA A 27 4.47 -4.43 9.98
N SER A 28 4.63 -5.56 9.28
CA SER A 28 3.99 -6.82 9.65
C SER A 28 4.40 -7.29 11.05
N ALA A 29 5.71 -7.30 11.32
CA ALA A 29 6.23 -7.69 12.63
C ALA A 29 5.73 -6.76 13.74
N PHE A 30 5.74 -5.44 13.50
CA PHE A 30 5.23 -4.47 14.46
C PHE A 30 3.73 -4.67 14.77
N GLN A 31 2.91 -4.92 13.75
CA GLN A 31 1.48 -5.15 13.94
C GLN A 31 1.19 -6.44 14.74
N LEU A 32 2.05 -7.47 14.64
CA LEU A 32 1.96 -8.65 15.51
C LEU A 32 2.20 -8.29 16.98
N PHE A 33 3.21 -7.47 17.28
CA PHE A 33 3.47 -6.99 18.64
C PHE A 33 2.32 -6.15 19.20
N ARG A 34 1.64 -5.39 18.33
CA ARG A 34 0.47 -4.57 18.69
C ARG A 34 -0.84 -5.38 18.84
N GLY A 35 -0.85 -6.68 18.50
CA GLY A 35 -2.05 -7.52 18.50
C GLY A 35 -2.98 -7.31 17.29
N ALA A 36 -2.56 -6.55 16.29
CA ALA A 36 -3.31 -6.30 15.06
C ALA A 36 -3.01 -7.38 13.99
N TYR A 37 -3.44 -8.62 14.25
CA TYR A 37 -3.07 -9.78 13.43
C TYR A 37 -3.52 -9.70 11.97
N VAL A 38 -4.68 -9.08 11.71
CA VAL A 38 -5.21 -8.90 10.36
C VAL A 38 -4.29 -8.00 9.53
N ASP A 39 -3.90 -6.86 10.11
CA ASP A 39 -2.99 -5.90 9.45
C ASP A 39 -1.62 -6.53 9.21
N ALA A 40 -1.11 -7.28 10.19
CA ALA A 40 0.14 -8.03 10.05
C ALA A 40 0.10 -8.99 8.86
N GLY A 41 -1.00 -9.73 8.71
CA GLY A 41 -1.23 -10.65 7.59
C GLY A 41 -1.28 -9.93 6.23
N ILE A 42 -1.92 -8.76 6.16
CA ILE A 42 -1.98 -7.94 4.95
C ILE A 42 -0.58 -7.50 4.52
N PHE A 43 0.23 -6.97 5.45
CA PHE A 43 1.58 -6.54 5.13
C PHE A 43 2.50 -7.71 4.75
N ALA A 44 2.37 -8.86 5.41
CA ALA A 44 3.10 -10.08 5.05
C ALA A 44 2.73 -10.57 3.64
N ALA A 45 1.44 -10.62 3.32
CA ALA A 45 0.96 -11.01 1.99
C ALA A 45 1.46 -10.05 0.90
N ALA A 46 1.47 -8.74 1.18
CA ALA A 46 2.03 -7.73 0.27
C ALA A 46 3.53 -7.94 0.04
N ALA A 47 4.31 -8.24 1.08
CA ALA A 47 5.73 -8.53 0.97
C ALA A 47 6.00 -9.77 0.11
N ILE A 48 5.24 -10.85 0.34
CA ILE A 48 5.32 -12.09 -0.46
C ILE A 48 4.97 -11.79 -1.92
N GLY A 49 3.87 -11.05 -2.16
CA GLY A 49 3.45 -10.65 -3.50
C GLY A 49 4.50 -9.82 -4.23
N LEU A 50 5.18 -8.90 -3.54
CA LEU A 50 6.25 -8.09 -4.10
C LEU A 50 7.46 -8.94 -4.51
N VAL A 51 7.91 -9.87 -3.65
CA VAL A 51 9.01 -10.80 -3.98
C VAL A 51 8.62 -11.70 -5.15
N ALA A 52 7.40 -12.23 -5.15
CA ALA A 52 6.89 -13.05 -6.24
C ALA A 52 6.85 -12.28 -7.56
N ALA A 53 6.42 -11.01 -7.55
CA ALA A 53 6.36 -10.16 -8.74
C ALA A 53 7.76 -9.87 -9.33
N GLU A 54 8.77 -9.62 -8.50
CA GLU A 54 10.15 -9.39 -8.97
C GLU A 54 10.80 -10.69 -9.47
N ARG A 55 10.53 -11.83 -8.84
CA ARG A 55 11.09 -13.15 -9.25
C ARG A 55 10.45 -13.72 -10.51
N THR A 56 9.14 -13.58 -10.65
CA THR A 56 8.42 -14.04 -11.85
C THR A 56 8.75 -13.19 -13.07
N GLY A 57 9.43 -12.05 -12.88
CA GLY A 57 9.76 -11.15 -13.97
C GLY A 57 8.51 -10.84 -14.76
N PHE A 58 7.44 -10.42 -14.07
CA PHE A 58 6.20 -9.93 -14.68
C PHE A 58 6.46 -8.59 -15.41
N ASP A 59 7.44 -8.62 -16.31
CA ASP A 59 7.62 -7.77 -17.45
C ASP A 59 6.53 -8.21 -18.42
N GLY A 60 5.54 -7.35 -18.62
CA GLY A 60 4.37 -7.57 -19.49
C GLY A 60 4.73 -7.69 -20.97
N SER A 61 5.61 -8.60 -21.34
CA SER A 61 5.73 -9.10 -22.68
C SER A 61 4.71 -10.23 -22.83
N GLN A 62 3.45 -9.86 -23.13
CA GLN A 62 2.63 -10.62 -24.08
C GLN A 62 1.36 -9.84 -24.46
N SER A 63 1.39 -9.41 -25.74
CA SER A 63 0.29 -9.32 -26.71
C SER A 63 -1.07 -8.72 -26.29
N GLY A 64 -1.34 -7.53 -26.85
CA GLY A 64 -2.61 -7.26 -27.56
C GLY A 64 -3.90 -7.10 -26.75
N SER A 65 -4.10 -5.94 -26.12
CA SER A 65 -5.40 -5.21 -26.14
C SER A 65 -5.23 -3.82 -25.52
N ILE A 66 -5.30 -2.78 -26.36
CA ILE A 66 -5.40 -1.39 -25.92
C ILE A 66 -6.84 -1.19 -25.43
N THR A 67 -7.07 -1.38 -24.13
CA THR A 67 -8.32 -0.92 -23.52
C THR A 67 -8.15 0.50 -23.00
N PRO A 68 -9.14 1.39 -23.15
CA PRO A 68 -8.96 2.81 -22.86
C PRO A 68 -8.79 3.05 -21.35
N VAL A 69 -7.57 3.46 -20.97
CA VAL A 69 -7.14 3.81 -19.60
C VAL A 69 -8.09 4.80 -18.90
N ARG A 70 -8.75 5.67 -19.68
CA ARG A 70 -9.67 6.72 -19.20
C ARG A 70 -11.01 6.22 -18.68
N SER A 71 -11.48 5.04 -19.14
CA SER A 71 -12.68 4.39 -18.60
C SER A 71 -12.40 3.80 -17.21
N ARG A 72 -11.20 3.23 -17.03
CA ARG A 72 -10.81 2.52 -15.82
C ARG A 72 -10.41 3.42 -14.65
N ILE A 73 -9.78 4.57 -14.92
CA ILE A 73 -9.55 5.61 -13.89
C ILE A 73 -10.89 6.11 -13.34
N ARG A 74 -11.89 6.29 -14.21
CA ARG A 74 -13.25 6.66 -13.78
C ARG A 74 -13.85 5.58 -12.89
N VAL A 75 -13.72 4.29 -13.21
CA VAL A 75 -14.19 3.18 -12.35
C VAL A 75 -13.49 3.20 -10.99
N ILE A 76 -12.16 3.36 -10.94
CA ILE A 76 -11.44 3.45 -9.65
C ILE A 76 -11.93 4.64 -8.83
N LEU A 77 -12.05 5.82 -9.44
CA LEU A 77 -12.55 7.02 -8.75
C LEU A 77 -14.01 6.85 -8.31
N LEU A 78 -14.87 6.21 -9.11
CA LEU A 78 -16.25 5.91 -8.77
C LEU A 78 -16.34 4.92 -7.61
N CYS A 79 -15.54 3.85 -7.64
CA CYS A 79 -15.46 2.88 -6.56
C CYS A 79 -14.92 3.52 -5.28
N SER A 80 -13.90 4.37 -5.37
CA SER A 80 -13.38 5.15 -4.24
C SER A 80 -14.41 6.14 -3.69
N LEU A 81 -15.18 6.79 -4.55
CA LEU A 81 -16.24 7.72 -4.17
C LEU A 81 -17.42 6.98 -3.52
N VAL A 82 -17.81 5.82 -4.05
CA VAL A 82 -18.85 4.96 -3.49
C VAL A 82 -18.39 4.39 -2.14
N ALA A 83 -17.16 3.90 -2.03
CA ALA A 83 -16.60 3.46 -0.75
C ALA A 83 -16.58 4.61 0.27
N CYS A 84 -16.18 5.81 -0.15
CA CYS A 84 -16.26 7.02 0.68
C CYS A 84 -17.71 7.31 1.12
N GLY A 85 -18.67 7.28 0.20
CA GLY A 85 -20.10 7.47 0.52
C GLY A 85 -20.66 6.43 1.50
N VAL A 86 -20.28 5.17 1.34
CA VAL A 86 -20.66 4.06 2.25
C VAL A 86 -20.07 4.25 3.65
N LEU A 87 -18.82 4.69 3.75
CA LEU A 87 -18.15 4.99 5.03
C LEU A 87 -18.74 6.21 5.75
N LEU A 88 -19.39 7.12 5.01
CA LEU A 88 -20.01 8.33 5.54
C LEU A 88 -21.49 8.14 5.90
N ALA A 89 -22.21 7.25 5.21
CA ALA A 89 -23.66 7.13 5.32
C ALA A 89 -24.14 6.05 6.29
N LEU A 90 -23.34 5.03 6.62
CA LEU A 90 -23.79 3.94 7.48
C LEU A 90 -23.32 4.10 8.94
N PRO A 91 -24.19 3.87 9.93
CA PRO A 91 -23.79 3.74 11.32
C PRO A 91 -22.80 2.57 11.42
N LEU A 92 -21.61 2.89 11.91
CA LEU A 92 -20.40 2.07 11.82
C LEU A 92 -20.48 0.87 12.76
N THR A 93 -21.30 -0.12 12.43
CA THR A 93 -21.08 -1.46 12.99
C THR A 93 -19.77 -2.00 12.41
N THR A 94 -18.94 -2.59 13.26
CA THR A 94 -17.59 -3.11 12.92
C THR A 94 -17.60 -3.97 11.65
N LEU A 95 -18.66 -4.75 11.43
CA LEU A 95 -18.83 -5.62 10.26
C LEU A 95 -19.00 -4.85 8.94
N VAL A 96 -19.77 -3.76 8.92
CA VAL A 96 -19.98 -2.93 7.71
C VAL A 96 -18.68 -2.24 7.30
N HIS A 97 -17.90 -1.77 8.29
CA HIS A 97 -16.62 -1.13 8.04
C HIS A 97 -15.60 -2.11 7.44
N ILE A 98 -15.49 -3.31 8.02
CA ILE A 98 -14.63 -4.39 7.53
C ILE A 98 -15.03 -4.79 6.10
N GLY A 99 -16.34 -4.93 5.84
CA GLY A 99 -16.86 -5.27 4.52
C GLY A 99 -16.53 -4.22 3.45
N ALA A 100 -16.75 -2.94 3.76
CA ALA A 100 -16.45 -1.83 2.86
C ALA A 100 -14.95 -1.70 2.56
N MET A 101 -14.09 -1.82 3.58
CA MET A 101 -12.64 -1.81 3.42
C MET A 101 -12.13 -3.01 2.63
N SER A 102 -12.69 -4.20 2.89
CA SER A 102 -12.35 -5.43 2.17
C SER A 102 -12.77 -5.35 0.70
N LEU A 103 -13.96 -4.83 0.40
CA LEU A 103 -14.40 -4.60 -0.97
C LEU A 103 -13.50 -3.58 -1.69
N LEU A 104 -13.13 -2.48 -1.03
CA LEU A 104 -12.20 -1.50 -1.58
C LEU A 104 -10.82 -2.12 -1.86
N ALA A 105 -10.32 -2.95 -0.95
CA ALA A 105 -9.07 -3.69 -1.12
C ALA A 105 -9.15 -4.65 -2.31
N VAL A 106 -10.26 -5.41 -2.46
CA VAL A 106 -10.50 -6.29 -3.60
C VAL A 106 -10.56 -5.51 -4.91
N ILE A 107 -11.26 -4.38 -4.94
CA ILE A 107 -11.32 -3.51 -6.13
C ILE A 107 -9.94 -2.96 -6.47
N ALA A 108 -9.16 -2.53 -5.48
CA ALA A 108 -7.80 -2.06 -5.68
C ALA A 108 -6.90 -3.17 -6.24
N VAL A 109 -6.93 -4.36 -5.65
CA VAL A 109 -6.18 -5.55 -6.12
C VAL A 109 -6.61 -5.92 -7.54
N PHE A 110 -7.91 -5.96 -7.82
CA PHE A 110 -8.44 -6.25 -9.15
C PHE A 110 -8.02 -5.17 -10.17
N ALA A 111 -8.07 -3.90 -9.80
CA ALA A 111 -7.61 -2.80 -10.64
C ALA A 111 -6.10 -2.86 -10.92
N ILE A 112 -5.29 -3.28 -9.93
CA ILE A 112 -3.84 -3.48 -10.08
C ILE A 112 -3.56 -4.70 -10.96
N ALA A 113 -4.21 -5.84 -10.69
CA ALA A 113 -4.07 -7.08 -11.43
C ALA A 113 -4.49 -6.94 -12.91
N THR A 114 -5.49 -6.10 -13.18
CA THR A 114 -5.94 -5.80 -14.55
C THR A 114 -5.18 -4.64 -15.21
N ARG A 115 -4.32 -3.91 -14.48
CA ARG A 115 -3.39 -2.90 -15.00
C ARG A 115 -2.03 -3.47 -15.40
N VAL A 116 -1.77 -4.76 -15.20
CA VAL A 116 -0.47 -5.38 -15.54
C VAL A 116 -0.32 -5.64 -17.04
N ALA A 117 -0.76 -4.69 -17.87
CA ALA A 117 -0.50 -4.73 -19.30
C ALA A 117 0.88 -4.16 -19.62
N ARG A 118 1.34 -3.07 -18.97
CA ARG A 118 2.70 -2.50 -19.18
C ARG A 118 3.19 -1.71 -17.95
N ARG A 119 4.25 -2.18 -17.30
CA ARG A 119 5.08 -1.29 -16.46
C ARG A 119 5.97 -0.47 -17.41
N PRO A 120 5.91 0.88 -17.40
CA PRO A 120 6.86 1.66 -18.16
C PRO A 120 8.29 1.39 -17.64
N PRO A 121 9.32 1.55 -18.50
CA PRO A 121 10.70 1.47 -18.05
C PRO A 121 10.93 2.35 -16.81
N ARG A 122 11.66 1.83 -15.83
CA ARG A 122 11.98 2.58 -14.61
C ARG A 122 13.06 3.63 -14.92
N ASP A 123 12.65 4.84 -15.29
CA ASP A 123 13.57 5.96 -15.48
C ASP A 123 14.31 6.32 -14.19
N ALA A 124 15.50 6.91 -14.32
CA ALA A 124 16.32 7.30 -13.16
C ALA A 124 15.58 8.20 -12.13
N PRO A 125 14.74 9.18 -12.52
CA PRO A 125 13.96 9.97 -11.57
C PRO A 125 12.92 9.14 -10.81
N LEU A 126 12.27 8.18 -11.48
CA LEU A 126 11.28 7.31 -10.87
C LEU A 126 11.94 6.40 -9.82
N ARG A 127 13.11 5.82 -10.14
CA ARG A 127 13.88 5.01 -9.19
C ARG A 127 14.30 5.79 -7.94
N ARG A 128 14.74 7.04 -8.10
CA ARG A 128 15.10 7.90 -6.95
C ARG A 128 13.89 8.17 -6.06
N THR A 129 12.74 8.44 -6.68
CA THR A 129 11.48 8.67 -5.96
C THR A 129 11.02 7.40 -5.24
N GLU A 130 11.08 6.24 -5.89
CA GLU A 130 10.78 4.94 -5.27
C GLU A 130 11.65 4.67 -4.03
N ILE A 131 12.96 4.92 -4.13
CA ILE A 131 13.90 4.75 -3.02
C ILE A 131 13.62 5.75 -1.90
N GLY A 132 13.36 7.01 -2.24
CA GLY A 132 13.04 8.05 -1.26
C GLY A 132 11.79 7.71 -0.44
N TRP A 133 10.73 7.25 -1.10
CA TRP A 133 9.51 6.80 -0.42
C TRP A 133 9.73 5.53 0.41
N ALA A 134 10.47 4.55 -0.12
CA ALA A 134 10.76 3.33 0.63
C ALA A 134 11.60 3.63 1.89
N ALA A 135 12.62 4.48 1.78
CA ALA A 135 13.43 4.92 2.90
C ALA A 135 12.61 5.69 3.95
N LEU A 136 11.73 6.60 3.50
CA LEU A 136 10.81 7.30 4.39
C LEU A 136 9.90 6.33 5.16
N LEU A 137 9.34 5.32 4.48
CA LEU A 137 8.50 4.31 5.14
C LEU A 137 9.28 3.50 6.17
N VAL A 138 10.52 3.08 5.86
CA VAL A 138 11.39 2.40 6.83
C VAL A 138 11.64 3.29 8.05
N LEU A 139 11.96 4.57 7.84
CA LEU A 139 12.18 5.53 8.94
C LEU A 139 10.92 5.72 9.79
N LEU A 140 9.75 5.84 9.16
CA LEU A 140 8.47 5.95 9.88
C LEU A 140 8.15 4.69 10.68
N CYS A 141 8.42 3.50 10.13
CA CYS A 141 8.20 2.26 10.87
C CYS A 141 9.20 2.12 12.03
N LEU A 142 10.47 2.52 11.84
CA LEU A 142 11.45 2.54 12.92
C LEU A 142 11.06 3.55 14.01
N TRP A 143 10.62 4.74 13.63
CA TRP A 143 10.07 5.74 14.55
C TRP A 143 8.93 5.14 15.37
N GLU A 144 7.95 4.52 14.72
CA GLU A 144 6.79 3.93 15.37
C GLU A 144 7.17 2.85 16.39
N VAL A 145 8.11 1.97 16.01
CA VAL A 145 8.65 0.93 16.90
C VAL A 145 9.34 1.56 18.10
N THR A 146 10.21 2.55 17.88
CA THR A 146 10.91 3.22 18.99
C THR A 146 9.92 3.92 19.92
N ALA A 147 9.02 4.74 19.40
CA ALA A 147 8.01 5.45 20.18
C ALA A 147 7.14 4.48 20.98
N PHE A 148 6.74 3.35 20.40
CA PHE A 148 5.96 2.32 21.09
C PHE A 148 6.70 1.75 22.32
N PHE A 149 7.98 1.38 22.17
CA PHE A 149 8.76 0.85 23.29
C PHE A 149 9.00 1.91 24.37
N LEU A 150 9.27 3.16 24.01
CA LEU A 150 9.41 4.24 24.99
C LEU A 150 8.07 4.50 25.72
N ALA A 151 6.96 4.54 25.00
CA ALA A 151 5.62 4.74 25.56
C ALA A 151 5.18 3.61 26.52
N THR A 152 5.71 2.40 26.35
CA THR A 152 5.38 1.24 27.22
C THR A 152 5.91 1.40 28.65
N SER A 153 6.86 2.30 28.88
CA SER A 153 7.50 2.50 30.20
C SER A 153 6.60 3.18 31.24
N GLY A 154 5.46 3.74 30.82
CA GLY A 154 4.45 4.29 31.71
C GLY A 154 3.55 5.35 31.05
N PRO A 155 2.47 5.79 31.70
CA PRO A 155 1.50 6.73 31.14
C PRO A 155 2.10 8.09 30.76
N ALA A 156 3.06 8.59 31.56
CA ALA A 156 3.78 9.83 31.27
C ALA A 156 4.68 9.69 30.03
N ALA A 157 5.35 8.54 29.88
CA ALA A 157 6.18 8.25 28.72
C ALA A 157 5.35 8.13 27.43
N ALA A 158 4.10 7.67 27.52
CA ALA A 158 3.18 7.62 26.37
C ALA A 158 2.80 9.02 25.86
N THR A 159 2.74 10.03 26.74
CA THR A 159 2.52 11.42 26.33
C THR A 159 3.78 12.12 25.81
N GLU A 160 4.95 11.72 26.31
CA GLU A 160 6.25 12.29 25.88
C GLU A 160 6.73 11.71 24.54
N HIS A 161 6.38 10.46 24.25
CA HIS A 161 6.77 9.75 23.04
C HIS A 161 5.55 9.15 22.30
N PRO A 162 4.61 9.99 21.84
CA PRO A 162 3.41 9.51 21.18
C PRO A 162 3.76 8.85 19.84
N THR A 163 3.18 7.67 19.60
CA THR A 163 3.27 7.02 18.30
C THR A 163 2.49 7.82 17.25
N ILE A 164 2.85 7.71 15.98
CA ILE A 164 2.11 8.35 14.88
C ILE A 164 0.67 7.82 14.88
N SER A 165 0.49 6.53 15.11
CA SER A 165 -0.84 5.95 15.28
C SER A 165 -1.63 6.60 16.40
N ALA A 166 -1.04 6.87 17.57
CA ALA A 166 -1.72 7.53 18.67
C ALA A 166 -2.16 8.97 18.33
N LEU A 167 -1.38 9.68 17.50
CA LEU A 167 -1.73 11.02 17.02
C LEU A 167 -2.81 11.00 15.94
N VAL A 168 -2.80 9.99 15.08
CA VAL A 168 -3.74 9.87 13.96
C VAL A 168 -5.08 9.28 14.38
N THR A 169 -5.10 8.36 15.35
CA THR A 169 -6.32 7.73 15.88
C THR A 169 -7.45 8.73 16.19
N PRO A 170 -7.26 9.78 17.02
CA PRO A 170 -8.36 10.69 17.35
C PRO A 170 -8.87 11.46 16.13
N VAL A 171 -8.01 11.73 15.14
CA VAL A 171 -8.40 12.36 13.88
C VAL A 171 -9.31 11.42 13.08
N VAL A 172 -8.94 10.15 12.96
CA VAL A 172 -9.68 9.15 12.15
C VAL A 172 -10.95 8.64 12.85
N GLU A 173 -10.97 8.63 14.18
CA GLU A 173 -12.16 8.28 14.96
C GLU A 173 -13.25 9.35 14.89
N SER A 174 -12.86 10.62 14.75
CA SER A 174 -13.82 11.70 14.52
C SER A 174 -14.45 11.60 13.12
N ASP A 175 -15.77 11.78 13.02
CA ASP A 175 -16.46 11.72 11.72
C ASP A 175 -15.90 12.76 10.74
N VAL A 176 -15.67 13.98 11.22
CA VAL A 176 -15.10 15.08 10.43
C VAL A 176 -13.68 14.77 9.98
N GLY A 177 -12.82 14.31 10.90
CA GLY A 177 -11.43 14.00 10.57
C GLY A 177 -11.31 12.79 9.64
N ARG A 178 -12.19 11.79 9.77
CA ARG A 178 -12.29 10.67 8.82
C ARG A 178 -12.64 11.13 7.41
N VAL A 179 -13.62 12.04 7.27
CA VAL A 179 -13.99 12.63 5.97
C VAL A 179 -12.79 13.39 5.39
N ALA A 180 -12.20 14.28 6.19
CA ALA A 180 -11.10 15.13 5.76
C ALA A 180 -9.88 14.30 5.33
N PHE A 181 -9.49 13.31 6.14
CA PHE A 181 -8.39 12.42 5.84
C PHE A 181 -8.64 11.62 4.56
N THR A 182 -9.84 11.05 4.40
CA THR A 182 -10.22 10.30 3.20
C THR A 182 -10.22 11.20 1.97
N ALA A 183 -10.75 12.42 2.07
CA ALA A 183 -10.78 13.38 0.97
C ALA A 183 -9.36 13.79 0.53
N VAL A 184 -8.48 14.10 1.49
CA VAL A 184 -7.07 14.42 1.20
C VAL A 184 -6.38 13.24 0.53
N TRP A 185 -6.60 12.02 1.03
CA TRP A 185 -6.03 10.81 0.46
C TRP A 185 -6.47 10.58 -0.99
N LEU A 186 -7.78 10.66 -1.25
CA LEU A 186 -8.34 10.49 -2.58
C LEU A 186 -7.91 11.62 -3.53
N PHE A 187 -7.80 12.85 -3.04
CA PHE A 187 -7.32 13.98 -3.84
C PHE A 187 -5.84 13.80 -4.21
N ALA A 188 -4.99 13.44 -3.25
CA ALA A 188 -3.58 13.16 -3.50
C ALA A 188 -3.40 12.00 -4.50
N GLY A 189 -4.07 10.86 -4.26
CA GLY A 189 -4.01 9.72 -5.18
C GLY A 189 -4.60 10.03 -6.56
N GLY A 190 -5.75 10.71 -6.60
CA GLY A 190 -6.43 11.10 -7.83
C GLY A 190 -5.61 12.07 -8.68
N THR A 191 -4.99 13.08 -8.07
CA THR A 191 -4.12 14.02 -8.79
C THR A 191 -2.89 13.33 -9.39
N LEU A 192 -2.28 12.38 -8.67
CA LEU A 192 -1.17 11.58 -9.19
C LEU A 192 -1.60 10.71 -10.37
N LEU A 193 -2.76 10.05 -10.27
CA LEU A 193 -3.32 9.22 -11.36
C LEU A 193 -3.69 10.06 -12.59
N LEU A 194 -4.26 11.26 -12.38
CA LEU A 194 -4.65 12.16 -13.45
C LEU A 194 -3.44 12.76 -14.16
N ARG A 195 -2.38 13.13 -13.42
CA ARG A 195 -1.11 13.62 -14.00
C ARG A 195 -0.50 12.58 -14.94
N ARG A 196 -0.47 11.31 -14.52
CA ARG A 196 0.02 10.21 -15.36
C ARG A 196 -0.81 10.00 -16.63
N SER A 197 -2.13 10.17 -16.56
CA SER A 197 -3.00 10.01 -17.74
C SER A 197 -2.87 11.11 -18.79
N ARG A 198 -2.22 12.24 -18.47
CA ARG A 198 -1.97 13.34 -19.42
C ARG A 198 -0.62 13.23 -20.13
N SER A 199 0.28 12.38 -19.63
CA SER A 199 1.61 12.12 -20.20
C SER A 199 1.64 10.91 -21.14
N ASP A 200 0.55 10.15 -21.21
CA ASP A 200 0.31 9.06 -22.17
C ASP A 200 -0.57 9.59 -23.33
#